data_AF-A0A947XR24-F1
#
_entry.id   AF-A0A947XR24-F1
#
_cell.length_a   1.000
_cell.length_b   1.000
_cell.length_c   1.000
_cell.angle_alpha   90.00
_cell.angle_beta   90.00
_cell.angle_gamma   90.00
#
_symmetry.space_group_name_H-M   'P 1'
#
loop_
_entity.id
_entity.type
_entity.pdbx_description
1 polymer ?
#
loop_
_entity_poly.entity_id
_entity_poly.type
_entity_poly.pdbx_seq_one_letter_code
_entity_poly.pdbx_strand_id
1 'polypeptide(L)'
;RNFLQHSEELKGAIIQATNYIFQLEKKFSDPDWCRRNKCKTPVKPKCTIIFGRSYDWNIEEKTAFRLLNDSLHGIEIITFDHLFNRATRLLKTLEAEN
;
A
#
# COMPACT_ATOMS: atom_id res chain seq x y z
N ARG A 1 -6.43 -7.69 22.38
CA ARG A 1 -6.76 -7.17 21.03
C ARG A 1 -6.01 -5.85 20.87
N ASN A 2 -4.91 -5.87 20.14
CA ASN A 2 -4.03 -4.71 19.97
C ASN A 2 -4.39 -4.02 18.66
N PHE A 3 -5.15 -2.94 18.81
CA PHE A 3 -5.49 -2.00 17.76
C PHE A 3 -4.22 -1.53 17.05
N LEU A 4 -4.27 -1.49 15.72
CA LEU A 4 -3.20 -1.33 14.70
C LEU A 4 -1.94 -0.50 15.07
N GLN A 5 -2.04 0.44 16.00
CA GLN A 5 -0.92 1.24 16.50
C GLN A 5 0.13 0.46 17.32
N HIS A 6 -0.18 -0.77 17.78
CA HIS A 6 0.72 -1.58 18.59
C HIS A 6 1.38 -2.76 17.87
N SER A 7 1.12 -2.98 16.57
CA SER A 7 1.85 -4.01 15.83
C SER A 7 3.21 -3.48 15.39
N GLU A 8 4.28 -4.01 15.99
CA GLU A 8 5.65 -3.72 15.59
C GLU A 8 5.93 -4.19 14.16
N GLU A 9 5.26 -5.24 13.71
CA GLU A 9 5.35 -5.75 12.34
C GLU A 9 4.80 -4.74 11.33
N LEU A 10 3.63 -4.15 11.60
CA LEU A 10 3.05 -3.13 10.72
C LEU A 10 3.92 -1.87 10.66
N LYS A 11 4.43 -1.41 11.82
CA LYS A 11 5.37 -0.28 11.88
C LYS A 11 6.64 -0.57 11.07
N GLY A 12 7.22 -1.75 11.27
CA GLY A 12 8.39 -2.21 10.53
C GLY A 12 8.14 -2.24 9.02
N ALA A 13 6.99 -2.76 8.59
CA ALA A 13 6.59 -2.77 7.18
C ALA A 13 6.43 -1.35 6.59
N ILE A 14 5.81 -0.42 7.33
CA ILE A 14 5.68 0.99 6.92
C ILE A 14 7.06 1.63 6.75
N ILE A 15 7.97 1.42 7.71
CA ILE A 15 9.34 1.95 7.65
C ILE A 15 10.09 1.37 6.44
N GLN A 16 10.00 0.05 6.22
CA GLN A 16 10.61 -0.59 5.06
C GLN A 16 10.06 -0.05 3.74
N ALA A 17 8.74 0.06 3.61
CA ALA A 17 8.09 0.62 2.42
C ALA A 17 8.52 2.07 2.16
N THR A 18 8.59 2.89 3.21
CA THR A 18 9.06 4.28 3.14
C THR A 18 10.49 4.34 2.63
N ASN A 19 11.37 3.49 3.14
CA ASN A 19 12.76 3.41 2.71
C ASN A 19 12.89 2.98 1.25
N TYR A 20 12.07 2.04 0.78
CA TYR A 20 12.09 1.62 -0.63
C TYR A 20 11.62 2.73 -1.57
N ILE A 21 10.54 3.43 -1.21
CA ILE A 21 10.06 4.60 -1.96
C ILE A 21 11.17 5.65 -2.05
N PHE A 22 11.78 6.01 -0.92
CA PHE A 22 12.86 6.99 -0.88
C PHE A 22 14.07 6.60 -1.75
N GLN A 23 14.49 5.33 -1.70
CA GLN A 23 15.60 4.84 -2.53
C GLN A 23 15.27 4.89 -4.03
N LEU A 24 14.04 4.59 -4.41
CA LEU A 24 13.59 4.69 -5.80
C LEU A 24 13.53 6.14 -6.27
N GLU A 25 13.00 7.04 -5.46
CA GLU A 25 12.97 8.48 -5.75
C GLU A 25 14.38 9.05 -5.92
N LYS A 26 15.33 8.64 -5.06
CA LYS A 26 16.74 9.01 -5.19
C LYS A 26 17.34 8.51 -6.50
N LYS A 27 17.04 7.28 -6.93
CA LYS A 27 17.50 6.73 -8.22
C LYS A 27 16.91 7.48 -9.41
N PHE A 28 15.62 7.83 -9.35
CA PHE A 28 14.98 8.63 -10.39
C PHE A 28 15.50 10.07 -10.45
N SER A 29 16.03 10.58 -9.35
CA SER A 29 16.64 11.91 -9.30
C SER A 29 18.06 11.92 -9.89
N ASP A 30 18.69 10.77 -10.12
CA ASP A 30 20.00 10.65 -10.76
C ASP A 30 19.86 10.76 -12.30
N PRO A 31 20.39 11.84 -12.92
CA PRO A 31 20.31 12.04 -14.36
C PRO A 31 21.06 10.99 -15.19
N ASP A 32 22.13 10.40 -14.65
CA ASP A 32 22.92 9.38 -15.35
C ASP A 32 22.25 8.02 -15.31
N TRP A 33 21.56 7.70 -14.21
CA TRP A 33 20.69 6.54 -14.15
C TRP A 33 19.51 6.69 -15.13
N CYS A 34 18.86 7.86 -15.15
CA CYS A 34 17.74 8.12 -16.07
C CYS A 34 18.15 8.06 -17.54
N ARG A 35 19.32 8.61 -17.91
CA ARG A 35 19.87 8.53 -19.27
C ARG A 35 20.11 7.08 -19.71
N ARG A 36 20.69 6.26 -18.83
CA ARG A 36 20.93 4.83 -19.11
C ARG A 36 19.65 4.02 -19.24
N ASN A 37 18.62 4.34 -18.46
CA ASN A 37 17.37 3.58 -18.41
C ASN A 37 16.23 4.18 -19.25
N LYS A 38 16.52 5.20 -20.09
CA LYS A 38 15.56 5.85 -20.99
C LYS A 38 14.24 6.25 -20.30
N CYS A 39 14.34 6.82 -19.10
CA CYS A 39 13.16 7.16 -18.31
C CYS A 39 12.29 8.20 -19.02
N LYS A 40 11.11 7.78 -19.52
CA LYS A 40 10.05 8.68 -19.98
C LYS A 40 9.20 9.08 -18.77
N THR A 41 9.60 10.17 -18.12
CA THR A 41 8.94 10.76 -16.93
C THR A 41 9.00 9.88 -15.68
N PRO A 42 9.62 10.32 -14.57
CA PRO A 42 9.60 9.57 -13.32
C PRO A 42 8.15 9.40 -12.83
N VAL A 43 7.68 8.14 -12.77
CA VAL A 43 6.40 7.84 -12.13
C VAL A 43 6.63 7.81 -10.63
N LYS A 44 5.82 8.58 -9.87
CA LYS A 44 5.91 8.60 -8.41
C LYS A 44 5.67 7.18 -7.86
N PRO A 45 6.64 6.57 -7.16
CA PRO A 45 6.49 5.21 -6.66
C PRO A 45 5.38 5.15 -5.62
N LYS A 46 4.66 4.02 -5.62
CA LYS A 46 3.65 3.70 -4.61
C LYS A 46 3.93 2.30 -4.07
N CYS A 47 3.61 2.07 -2.80
CA CYS A 47 3.71 0.77 -2.16
C CYS A 47 2.37 0.38 -1.54
N THR A 48 1.95 -0.87 -1.75
CA THR A 48 0.78 -1.42 -1.06
C THR A 48 1.23 -2.45 -0.05
N ILE A 49 0.91 -2.24 1.22
CA ILE A 49 1.16 -3.16 2.33
C ILE A 49 -0.12 -3.94 2.57
N ILE A 50 -0.04 -5.27 2.55
CA ILE A 50 -1.14 -6.15 2.92
C ILE A 50 -0.89 -6.64 4.35
N PHE A 51 -1.75 -6.27 5.29
CA PHE A 51 -1.55 -6.60 6.70
C PHE A 51 -2.87 -6.87 7.44
N GLY A 52 -2.89 -7.98 8.17
CA GLY A 52 -3.98 -8.32 9.09
C GLY A 52 -5.33 -8.64 8.43
N ARG A 53 -6.33 -8.87 9.28
CA ARG A 53 -7.73 -9.13 8.91
C ARG A 53 -8.63 -8.07 9.52
N SER A 54 -9.68 -7.68 8.80
CA SER A 54 -10.66 -6.68 9.19
C SER A 54 -12.07 -7.24 9.39
N TYR A 55 -12.23 -8.57 9.39
CA TYR A 55 -13.52 -9.25 9.48
C TYR A 55 -14.32 -8.84 10.73
N ASP A 56 -13.67 -8.73 11.89
CA ASP A 56 -14.31 -8.43 13.18
C ASP A 56 -14.21 -6.96 13.61
N TRP A 57 -13.83 -6.07 12.69
CA TRP A 57 -13.62 -4.66 13.03
C TRP A 57 -14.91 -3.89 13.27
N ASN A 58 -14.95 -3.15 14.38
CA ASN A 58 -15.98 -2.16 14.67
C ASN A 58 -15.76 -0.86 13.87
N ILE A 59 -16.64 0.13 14.09
CA ILE A 59 -16.59 1.40 13.34
C ILE A 59 -15.37 2.23 13.72
N GLU A 60 -14.95 2.16 14.98
CA GLU A 60 -13.78 2.86 15.52
C GLU A 60 -12.49 2.33 14.89
N GLU A 61 -12.35 1.00 14.79
CA GLU A 61 -11.23 0.30 14.13
C GLU A 61 -11.13 0.65 12.65
N LYS A 62 -12.25 0.62 11.94
CA LYS A 62 -12.31 1.03 10.53
C LYS A 62 -11.93 2.50 10.35
N THR A 63 -12.39 3.36 11.24
CA THR A 63 -12.11 4.80 11.19
C THR A 63 -10.63 5.06 11.42
N ALA A 64 -10.03 4.46 12.45
CA ALA A 64 -8.61 4.62 12.72
C ALA A 64 -7.73 4.02 11.62
N PHE A 65 -8.11 2.88 11.04
CA PHE A 65 -7.41 2.31 9.88
C PHE A 65 -7.45 3.25 8.68
N ARG A 66 -8.58 3.91 8.44
CA ARG A 66 -8.70 4.93 7.40
C ARG A 66 -7.82 6.13 7.70
N LEU A 67 -7.86 6.67 8.92
CA LEU A 67 -7.01 7.80 9.32
C LEU A 67 -5.51 7.49 9.19
N LEU A 68 -5.11 6.26 9.54
CA LEU A 68 -3.75 5.78 9.34
C LEU A 68 -3.37 5.81 7.85
N ASN A 69 -4.22 5.25 6.98
CA ASN A 69 -3.99 5.30 5.54
C ASN A 69 -3.91 6.73 4.99
N ASP A 70 -4.83 7.60 5.40
CA ASP A 70 -4.88 9.00 4.97
C ASP A 70 -3.60 9.77 5.38
N SER A 71 -2.94 9.34 6.47
CA SER A 71 -1.69 9.94 6.96
C SER A 71 -0.44 9.53 6.18
N LEU A 72 -0.52 8.47 5.35
CA LEU A 72 0.64 7.91 4.65
C LEU A 72 0.71 8.39 3.20
N HIS A 73 1.85 8.96 2.81
CA HIS A 73 2.07 9.41 1.44
C HIS A 73 2.75 8.32 0.59
N GLY A 74 2.10 7.91 -0.49
CA GLY A 74 2.64 6.90 -1.41
C GLY A 74 2.59 5.48 -0.87
N ILE A 75 2.04 5.26 0.32
CA ILE A 75 1.82 3.93 0.91
C ILE A 75 0.31 3.74 1.12
N GLU A 76 -0.22 2.63 0.64
CA GLU A 76 -1.58 2.17 0.93
C GLU A 76 -1.49 0.90 1.78
N ILE A 77 -2.20 0.83 2.89
CA ILE A 77 -2.34 -0.36 3.71
C ILE A 77 -3.73 -0.95 3.46
N ILE A 78 -3.78 -2.24 3.12
CA ILE A 78 -5.02 -3.01 2.97
C ILE A 78 -4.96 -4.28 3.82
N THR A 79 -6.12 -4.84 4.17
CA THR A 79 -6.21 -6.13 4.85
C THR A 79 -6.38 -7.26 3.84
N PHE A 80 -6.19 -8.51 4.28
CA PHE A 80 -6.49 -9.67 3.46
C PHE A 80 -7.96 -9.73 3.02
N ASP A 81 -8.88 -9.28 3.87
CA ASP A 81 -10.30 -9.23 3.52
C ASP A 81 -10.58 -8.15 2.46
N HIS A 82 -9.92 -7.01 2.52
CA HIS A 82 -9.99 -6.00 1.44
C HIS A 82 -9.46 -6.56 0.11
N LEU A 83 -8.32 -7.24 0.13
CA LEU A 83 -7.73 -7.85 -1.06
C LEU A 83 -8.66 -8.91 -1.67
N PHE A 84 -9.16 -9.83 -0.84
CA PHE A 84 -10.08 -10.88 -1.27
C PHE A 84 -11.35 -10.30 -1.90
N ASN A 85 -11.94 -9.28 -1.27
CA ASN A 85 -13.13 -8.61 -1.81
C ASN A 85 -12.86 -7.92 -3.15
N ARG A 86 -11.70 -7.28 -3.31
CA ARG A 86 -11.28 -6.66 -4.59
C ARG A 86 -11.15 -7.72 -5.69
N ALA A 87 -10.45 -8.83 -5.39
CA ALA A 87 -10.27 -9.93 -6.34
C ALA A 87 -11.60 -10.58 -6.74
N THR A 88 -12.47 -10.86 -5.77
CA THR A 88 -13.79 -11.47 -6.03
C THR A 88 -14.67 -10.58 -6.92
N ARG A 89 -14.64 -9.26 -6.70
CA ARG A 89 -15.37 -8.31 -7.56
C ARG A 89 -14.82 -8.31 -8.97
N LEU A 90 -13.49 -8.30 -9.11
CA LEU A 90 -12.84 -8.33 -10.42
C LEU A 90 -13.19 -9.60 -11.21
N LEU A 91 -13.15 -10.77 -10.56
CA LEU A 91 -13.55 -12.03 -11.18
C LEU A 91 -15.01 -11.99 -11.66
N LYS A 92 -15.94 -11.52 -10.83
CA LYS A 92 -17.35 -11.39 -11.22
C LYS A 92 -17.55 -10.46 -12.41
N THR A 93 -16.79 -9.37 -12.50
CA THR A 93 -16.85 -8.47 -13.66
C THR A 93 -16.36 -9.16 -14.92
N LEU A 94 -15.25 -9.90 -14.85
CA LEU A 94 -14.71 -10.65 -16.00
C LEU A 94 -15.65 -11.79 -16.45
N GLU A 95 -16.31 -12.46 -15.50
CA GLU A 95 -17.30 -13.50 -15.80
C GLU A 95 -18.57 -12.93 -16.45
N ALA A 96 -18.97 -11.71 -16.09
CA ALA A 96 -20.16 -11.06 -16.66
C ALA A 96 -19.95 -10.48 -18.07
N GLU A 97 -18.70 -10.33 -18.51
CA GLU A 97 -18.33 -9.89 -19.85
C GLU A 97 -18.24 -11.05 -20.87
N ASN A 98 -18.32 -12.30 -20.40
CA ASN A 98 -18.36 -13.52 -21.22
C ASN A 98 -19.77 -14.09 -21.34
#